data_AF-A0A1Q5WZ31-F1
#
_entry.id   AF-A0A1Q5WZ31-F1
#
_cell.length_a   1.000
_cell.length_b   1.000
_cell.length_c   1.000
_cell.angle_alpha   90.00
_cell.angle_beta   90.00
_cell.angle_gamma   90.00
#
_symmetry.space_group_name_H-M   'P 1'
#
loop_
_entity.id
_entity.type
_entity.pdbx_description
1 polymer ?
#
loop_
_entity_poly.entity_id
_entity_poly.type
_entity_poly.pdbx_seq_one_letter_code
_entity_poly.pdbx_strand_id
1 'polypeptide(L)'
;MEEKERIYIVLKLIEAGVPLEKEALELGEEDFNERIEEIFDDRLVENIIFTRSGNRLLGVNTQGVRLTRRGKDFIFLKESGRL
;
A
#
# COMPACT_ATOMS: atom_id res chain seq x y z
N MET A 1 4.25 -3.39 -15.45
CA MET A 1 4.41 -2.41 -14.36
C MET A 1 5.43 -2.99 -13.40
N GLU A 2 6.46 -2.23 -13.07
CA GLU A 2 7.51 -2.73 -12.18
C GLU A 2 7.02 -2.86 -10.74
N GLU A 3 7.61 -3.80 -10.02
CA GLU A 3 7.34 -4.11 -8.64
C GLU A 3 7.33 -2.86 -7.72
N LYS A 4 8.35 -2.00 -7.86
CA LYS A 4 8.51 -0.75 -7.10
C LYS A 4 7.47 0.32 -7.44
N GLU A 5 6.99 0.34 -8.68
CA GLU A 5 5.99 1.29 -9.15
C GLU A 5 4.62 1.01 -8.52
N ARG A 6 4.31 -0.27 -8.29
CA ARG A 6 3.10 -0.69 -7.57
C ARG A 6 3.13 -0.25 -6.10
N ILE A 7 4.24 -0.46 -5.39
CA ILE A 7 4.39 0.01 -4.00
C ILE A 7 4.20 1.52 -3.95
N TYR A 8 4.82 2.25 -4.88
CA TYR A 8 4.67 3.69 -4.97
C TYR A 8 3.19 4.10 -5.11
N ILE A 9 2.43 3.49 -6.03
CA ILE A 9 1.00 3.77 -6.21
C ILE A 9 0.22 3.55 -4.91
N VAL A 10 0.43 2.41 -4.24
CA VAL A 10 -0.26 2.09 -2.98
C VAL A 10 0.06 3.12 -1.90
N LEU A 11 1.34 3.50 -1.74
CA LEU A 11 1.74 4.51 -0.76
C LEU A 11 1.14 5.89 -1.07
N LYS A 12 1.01 6.27 -2.35
CA LYS A 12 0.35 7.53 -2.74
C LYS A 12 -1.15 7.53 -2.49
N LEU A 13 -1.83 6.40 -2.69
CA LEU A 13 -3.26 6.27 -2.36
C LEU A 13 -3.48 6.38 -0.84
N ILE A 14 -2.58 5.78 -0.05
CA ILE A 14 -2.57 5.92 1.40
C ILE A 14 -2.30 7.38 1.80
N GLU A 15 -1.32 8.05 1.19
CA GLU A 15 -1.03 9.47 1.41
C GLU A 15 -2.24 10.36 1.13
N ALA A 16 -3.01 10.03 0.09
CA ALA A 16 -4.22 10.73 -0.29
C ALA A 16 -5.44 10.37 0.57
N GLY A 17 -5.33 9.39 1.48
CA GLY A 17 -6.45 8.91 2.31
C GLY A 17 -7.56 8.21 1.49
N VAL A 18 -7.22 7.73 0.29
CA VAL A 18 -8.14 6.99 -0.58
C VAL A 18 -8.18 5.54 -0.12
N PRO A 19 -9.36 4.95 0.14
CA PRO A 19 -9.47 3.54 0.51
C PRO A 19 -8.85 2.64 -0.56
N LEU A 20 -8.12 1.61 -0.12
CA LEU A 20 -7.56 0.63 -1.05
C LEU A 20 -8.56 -0.49 -1.22
N GLU A 21 -9.26 -0.45 -2.35
CA GLU A 21 -10.16 -1.50 -2.80
C GLU A 21 -9.47 -2.30 -3.92
N LYS A 22 -9.77 -3.61 -3.99
CA LYS A 22 -9.19 -4.50 -4.99
C LYS A 22 -9.45 -4.00 -6.41
N GLU A 23 -10.65 -3.48 -6.66
CA GLU A 23 -11.03 -2.91 -7.95
C GLU A 23 -10.19 -1.68 -8.32
N ALA A 24 -9.73 -0.90 -7.34
CA ALA A 24 -9.00 0.35 -7.57
C ALA A 24 -7.57 0.14 -8.06
N LEU A 25 -7.00 -1.06 -7.88
CA LEU A 25 -5.61 -1.37 -8.25
C LEU A 25 -5.50 -2.25 -9.50
N GLU A 26 -6.62 -2.69 -10.08
CA GLU A 26 -6.66 -3.65 -11.21
C GLU A 26 -5.81 -4.92 -10.95
N LEU A 27 -5.63 -5.29 -9.68
CA LEU A 27 -4.81 -6.43 -9.27
C LEU A 27 -5.64 -7.71 -9.12
N GLY A 28 -4.98 -8.85 -9.38
CA GLY A 28 -5.45 -10.15 -8.94
C GLY A 28 -5.57 -10.22 -7.42
N GLU A 29 -6.35 -11.17 -6.91
CA GLU A 29 -6.62 -11.30 -5.47
C GLU A 29 -5.38 -11.69 -4.65
N GLU A 30 -4.59 -12.63 -5.16
CA GLU A 30 -3.34 -13.06 -4.53
C GLU A 30 -2.30 -11.93 -4.55
N ASP A 31 -2.13 -11.28 -5.70
CA ASP A 31 -1.26 -10.11 -5.89
C ASP A 31 -1.58 -8.98 -4.91
N PHE A 32 -2.86 -8.69 -4.64
CA PHE A 32 -3.23 -7.63 -3.70
C PHE A 32 -2.84 -7.98 -2.26
N ASN A 33 -3.09 -9.22 -1.82
CA ASN A 33 -2.83 -9.63 -0.44
C ASN A 33 -1.34 -9.67 -0.13
N GLU A 34 -0.55 -10.32 -0.99
CA GLU A 34 0.90 -10.43 -0.82
C GLU A 34 1.54 -9.04 -0.80
N ARG A 35 1.09 -8.14 -1.68
CA ARG A 35 1.68 -6.81 -1.81
C ARG A 35 1.33 -5.87 -0.67
N ILE A 36 0.09 -5.94 -0.22
CA ILE A 36 -0.34 -5.25 0.98
C ILE A 36 0.56 -5.77 2.12
N GLU A 37 0.64 -7.08 2.35
CA GLU A 37 1.48 -7.70 3.39
C GLU A 37 2.96 -7.26 3.34
N GLU A 38 3.59 -7.21 2.17
CA GLU A 38 4.97 -6.71 2.02
C GLU A 38 5.15 -5.25 2.46
N ILE A 39 4.20 -4.37 2.13
CA ILE A 39 4.25 -2.95 2.55
C ILE A 39 4.18 -2.84 4.08
N PHE A 40 3.52 -3.79 4.77
CA PHE A 40 3.52 -3.87 6.24
C PHE A 40 4.81 -4.45 6.80
N ASP A 41 5.29 -5.54 6.21
CA ASP A 41 6.52 -6.19 6.65
C ASP A 41 7.71 -5.24 6.54
N ASP A 42 7.72 -4.40 5.50
CA ASP A 42 8.70 -3.33 5.30
C ASP A 42 8.50 -2.11 6.21
N ARG A 43 7.41 -2.09 6.99
CA ARG A 43 7.02 -1.00 7.91
C ARG A 43 6.98 0.37 7.23
N LEU A 44 6.45 0.43 6.01
CA LEU A 44 6.31 1.69 5.26
C LEU A 44 5.11 2.51 5.73
N VAL A 45 4.18 1.88 6.45
CA VAL A 45 2.91 2.44 6.91
C VAL A 45 2.62 2.03 8.36
N GLU A 46 1.89 2.87 9.08
CA GLU A 46 1.48 2.69 10.49
C GLU A 46 -0.03 2.91 10.64
N ASN A 47 -0.63 2.26 11.67
CA ASN A 47 -2.04 2.39 12.04
C ASN A 47 -3.05 1.93 10.97
N ILE A 48 -2.76 0.83 10.28
CA ILE A 48 -3.67 0.26 9.30
C ILE A 48 -4.74 -0.63 9.94
N ILE A 49 -5.95 -0.48 9.41
CA ILE A 49 -7.08 -1.33 9.71
C ILE A 49 -7.41 -2.14 8.45
N PHE A 50 -7.21 -3.45 8.55
CA PHE A 50 -7.55 -4.38 7.50
C PHE A 50 -9.01 -4.80 7.59
N THR A 51 -9.71 -4.78 6.47
CA THR A 51 -11.03 -5.41 6.36
C THR A 51 -10.82 -6.82 5.83
N ARG A 52 -11.09 -7.82 6.67
CA ARG A 52 -10.95 -9.25 6.31
C ARG A 52 -12.30 -9.96 6.41
N SER A 53 -12.53 -10.93 5.54
CA SER A 53 -13.63 -11.90 5.64
C SER A 53 -13.04 -13.32 5.59
N GLY A 54 -12.92 -13.95 6.76
CA GLY A 54 -12.14 -15.18 6.91
C GLY A 54 -10.66 -14.94 6.62
N ASN A 55 -10.05 -15.79 5.79
CA ASN A 55 -8.66 -15.62 5.33
C ASN A 55 -8.48 -14.63 4.18
N ARG A 56 -9.58 -14.08 3.65
CA ARG A 56 -9.54 -13.17 2.50
C ARG A 56 -9.48 -11.73 2.97
N LEU A 57 -8.48 -10.99 2.52
CA LEU A 57 -8.46 -9.53 2.65
C LEU A 57 -9.47 -8.95 1.64
N LEU A 58 -10.40 -8.14 2.13
CA LEU A 58 -11.39 -7.47 1.30
C LEU A 58 -10.95 -6.06 0.90
N GLY A 59 -10.13 -5.42 1.74
CA GLY A 59 -9.60 -4.09 1.47
C GLY A 59 -8.85 -3.54 2.67
N VAL A 60 -8.27 -2.35 2.49
CA VAL A 60 -7.56 -1.63 3.54
C VAL A 60 -8.20 -0.28 3.75
N ASN A 61 -8.65 -0.03 4.98
CA ASN A 61 -9.10 1.30 5.35
C ASN A 61 -7.88 2.19 5.55
N THR A 62 -7.74 3.19 4.69
CA THR A 62 -6.64 4.15 4.72
C THR A 62 -6.92 5.34 5.63
N GLN A 63 -8.14 5.47 6.16
CA GLN A 63 -8.46 6.51 7.13
C GLN A 63 -7.75 6.26 8.47
N GLY A 64 -6.90 7.21 8.87
CA GLY A 64 -6.09 7.12 10.09
C GLY A 64 -4.71 6.48 9.88
N VAL A 65 -4.45 5.95 8.69
CA VAL A 65 -3.16 5.41 8.30
C VAL A 65 -2.15 6.53 8.13
N ARG A 66 -0.91 6.27 8.56
CA ARG A 66 0.20 7.21 8.41
C ARG A 66 1.35 6.54 7.69
N LEU A 67 1.93 7.25 6.72
CA LEU A 67 3.22 6.87 6.17
C LEU A 67 4.30 7.02 7.23
N THR A 68 5.12 5.98 7.41
CA THR A 68 6.31 6.07 8.25
C THR A 68 7.38 6.92 7.58
N ARG A 69 8.46 7.22 8.30
CA ARG A 69 9.63 7.88 7.70
C ARG A 69 10.15 7.09 6.48
N ARG A 70 10.19 5.76 6.57
CA ARG A 70 10.64 4.88 5.48
C ARG A 70 9.69 4.93 4.29
N GLY A 71 8.38 4.93 4.52
CA GLY A 71 7.39 5.09 3.45
C GLY A 71 7.53 6.42 2.70
N LYS A 72 7.75 7.52 3.44
CA LYS A 72 8.01 8.85 2.84
C LYS A 72 9.33 8.89 2.07
N ASP A 73 10.39 8.31 2.63
CA ASP A 73 11.69 8.23 1.96
C ASP A 73 11.60 7.40 0.67
N PHE A 74 10.81 6.31 0.67
CA PHE A 74 10.55 5.51 -0.53
C PHE A 74 9.87 6.32 -1.63
N ILE A 75 8.78 7.05 -1.30
CA ILE A 75 8.10 7.96 -2.24
C ILE A 75 9.09 8.96 -2.82
N PHE A 76 9.85 9.63 -1.96
CA PHE A 76 10.83 10.63 -2.37
C PHE A 76 11.91 10.05 -3.31
N LEU A 77 12.44 8.86 -3.00
CA LEU A 77 13.44 8.20 -3.83
C LEU A 77 12.87 7.82 -5.20
N LYS A 78 11.60 7.37 -5.25
CA LYS A 78 10.94 7.05 -6.53
C LYS A 78 10.68 8.29 -7.36
N GLU A 79 10.14 9.35 -6.76
CA GLU A 79 9.86 10.63 -7.44
C GLU A 79 11.15 11.33 -7.92
N SER A 80 12.28 11.12 -7.23
CA SER A 80 13.59 11.64 -7.64
C SER A 80 14.34 10.77 -8.65
N GLY A 81 13.78 9.63 -9.09
CA GLY A 81 14.41 8.73 -10.06
C GLY A 81 15.62 7.97 -9.52
N ARG A 82 15.72 7.81 -8.20
CA ARG A 82 16.85 7.16 -7.50
C ARG A 82 16.52 5.76 -7.00
N LEU A 83 15.44 5.16 -7.52
CA LEU A 83 14.84 3.93 -7.02
C LEU A 83 14.76 2.85 -8.10
#